data_AF-A0A661SIT1-F1
#
_entry.id   AF-A0A661SIT1-F1
#
_cell.length_a   1.000
_cell.length_b   1.000
_cell.length_c   1.000
_cell.angle_alpha   90.00
_cell.angle_beta   90.00
_cell.angle_gamma   90.00
#
_symmetry.space_group_name_H-M   'P 1'
#
loop_
_entity.id
_entity.type
_entity.pdbx_description
1 polymer ?
#
loop_
_entity_poly.entity_id
_entity_poly.type
_entity_poly.pdbx_seq_one_letter_code
_entity_poly.pdbx_strand_id
1 'polypeptide(L)'
;MLASDVKPNRLERAKLAIKDFTRHLQGDRVGLIAFAGEAFLQCPLTVDYGGFLLSVDSLNVNTIPRGGTSISRAIREAIRSYEGGLKKYKVLILITDGEDHEGNPEKAAEEAKKEGLKVFCIGIGTPEGELITITDKKGNKSFLKDSQGNVVKTRLDETTLQKIALTTGGSYIRSGATEFGLNLIYEEKLSKMEKRELESKLAKHFEERFQIPLALAFLFLFGELFVSERKKKP
;
A
#
# COMPACT_ATOMS: atom_id res chain seq x y z
N MET A 1 0.94 -12.73 12.41
CA MET A 1 -0.26 -12.34 11.62
C MET A 1 -1.47 -13.31 11.65
N LEU A 2 -1.32 -14.63 11.84
CA LEU A 2 -2.47 -15.56 11.99
C LEU A 2 -3.12 -15.55 13.38
N ALA A 3 -2.51 -14.87 14.36
CA ALA A 3 -3.05 -14.74 15.70
C ALA A 3 -4.47 -14.13 15.67
N SER A 4 -5.32 -14.61 16.59
CA SER A 4 -6.75 -14.29 16.67
C SER A 4 -7.09 -13.36 17.84
N ASP A 5 -6.08 -12.86 18.57
CA ASP A 5 -6.20 -11.76 19.53
C ASP A 5 -6.97 -10.56 18.99
N VAL A 6 -6.89 -10.32 17.68
CA VAL A 6 -7.72 -9.36 16.97
C VAL A 6 -8.64 -10.10 15.99
N LYS A 7 -9.96 -9.99 16.17
CA LYS A 7 -10.93 -10.68 15.30
C LYS A 7 -10.97 -10.08 13.88
N PRO A 8 -11.10 -10.90 12.81
CA PRO A 8 -11.05 -12.37 12.82
C PRO A 8 -9.63 -12.94 12.92
N ASN A 9 -8.63 -12.22 12.42
CA ASN A 9 -7.20 -12.37 12.72
C ASN A 9 -6.48 -11.03 12.43
N ARG A 10 -5.22 -10.89 12.88
CA ARG A 10 -4.44 -9.66 12.69
C ARG A 10 -4.34 -9.20 11.23
N LEU A 11 -4.14 -10.12 10.28
CA LEU A 11 -4.02 -9.80 8.85
C LEU A 11 -5.33 -9.26 8.27
N GLU A 12 -6.44 -9.95 8.52
CA GLU A 12 -7.75 -9.53 8.02
C GLU A 12 -8.18 -8.19 8.63
N ARG A 13 -7.84 -7.94 9.91
CA ARG A 13 -8.05 -6.63 10.51
C ARG A 13 -7.20 -5.55 9.83
N ALA A 14 -5.94 -5.83 9.53
CA ALA A 14 -5.08 -4.90 8.79
C ALA A 14 -5.63 -4.61 7.39
N LYS A 15 -6.11 -5.63 6.67
CA LYS A 15 -6.76 -5.46 5.35
C LYS A 15 -7.97 -4.54 5.45
N LEU A 16 -8.88 -4.76 6.40
CA LEU A 16 -10.04 -3.90 6.62
C LEU A 16 -9.63 -2.45 6.91
N ALA A 17 -8.65 -2.25 7.79
CA ALA A 17 -8.19 -0.92 8.14
C ALA A 17 -7.51 -0.21 6.95
N ILE A 18 -6.77 -0.93 6.11
CA ILE A 18 -6.21 -0.39 4.86
C ILE A 18 -7.33 0.05 3.92
N LYS A 19 -8.39 -0.77 3.74
CA LYS A 19 -9.53 -0.42 2.88
C LYS A 19 -10.24 0.85 3.36
N ASP A 20 -10.46 0.96 4.67
CA ASP A 20 -11.08 2.15 5.25
C ASP A 20 -10.18 3.37 5.12
N PHE A 21 -8.86 3.22 5.32
CA PHE A 21 -7.88 4.28 5.09
C PHE A 21 -7.89 4.78 3.64
N THR A 22 -7.95 3.89 2.65
CA THR A 22 -7.99 4.28 1.22
C THR A 22 -9.16 5.18 0.87
N ARG A 23 -10.30 5.08 1.58
CA ARG A 23 -11.47 5.97 1.36
C ARG A 23 -11.22 7.43 1.72
N HIS A 24 -10.23 7.70 2.57
CA HIS A 24 -9.90 9.05 2.99
C HIS A 24 -8.89 9.73 2.05
N LEU A 25 -8.23 8.95 1.20
CA LEU A 25 -7.19 9.46 0.30
C LEU A 25 -7.80 10.24 -0.87
N GLN A 26 -7.16 11.35 -1.22
CA GLN A 26 -7.66 12.27 -2.24
C GLN A 26 -6.53 12.64 -3.20
N GLY A 27 -6.35 11.81 -4.23
CA GLY A 27 -5.32 12.00 -5.25
C GLY A 27 -3.96 11.47 -4.86
N ASP A 28 -3.76 11.06 -3.61
CA ASP A 28 -2.51 10.45 -3.12
C ASP A 28 -2.17 9.15 -3.87
N ARG A 29 -0.88 8.93 -4.14
CA ARG A 29 -0.39 7.65 -4.67
C ARG A 29 -0.17 6.64 -3.56
N VAL A 30 -0.73 5.45 -3.71
CA VAL A 30 -0.62 4.34 -2.76
C VAL A 30 0.08 3.14 -3.38
N GLY A 31 0.86 2.43 -2.57
CA GLY A 31 1.52 1.19 -2.93
C GLY A 31 1.44 0.21 -1.77
N LEU A 32 1.69 -1.06 -2.07
CA LEU A 32 1.56 -2.15 -1.10
C LEU A 32 2.83 -3.00 -1.13
N ILE A 33 3.45 -3.16 0.03
CA ILE A 33 4.57 -4.08 0.24
C ILE A 33 4.09 -5.15 1.23
N ALA A 34 4.20 -6.41 0.83
CA ALA A 34 4.05 -7.53 1.73
C ALA A 34 5.43 -7.88 2.29
N PHE A 35 5.50 -8.25 3.57
CA PHE A 35 6.76 -8.72 4.15
C PHE A 35 6.55 -9.82 5.21
N ALA A 36 7.54 -10.70 5.31
CA ALA A 36 7.75 -11.73 6.32
C ALA A 36 9.27 -11.88 6.47
N GLY A 37 9.88 -13.05 6.21
CA GLY A 37 11.35 -13.18 6.14
C GLY A 37 11.97 -12.47 4.92
N GLU A 38 11.19 -12.29 3.85
CA GLU A 38 11.49 -11.44 2.70
C GLU A 38 10.49 -10.28 2.62
N ALA A 39 10.77 -9.27 1.78
CA ALA A 39 9.82 -8.20 1.45
C ALA A 39 9.68 -8.06 -0.06
N PHE A 40 8.44 -7.90 -0.54
CA PHE A 40 8.13 -7.77 -1.96
C PHE A 40 7.10 -6.67 -2.21
N LEU A 41 7.30 -5.91 -3.28
CA LEU A 41 6.34 -4.95 -3.79
C LEU A 41 5.15 -5.68 -4.44
N GLN A 42 4.02 -5.74 -3.71
CA GLN A 42 2.77 -6.35 -4.17
C GLN A 42 2.01 -5.43 -5.13
N CYS A 43 2.07 -4.12 -4.89
CA CYS A 43 1.43 -3.10 -5.71
C CYS A 43 2.35 -1.87 -5.80
N PRO A 44 2.80 -1.49 -7.00
CA PRO A 44 3.51 -0.23 -7.20
C PRO A 44 2.68 1.00 -6.81
N LEU A 45 3.34 2.14 -6.60
CA LEU A 45 2.67 3.41 -6.30
C LEU A 45 1.72 3.82 -7.43
N THR A 46 0.42 3.89 -7.13
CA THR A 46 -0.65 4.18 -8.09
C THR A 46 -1.72 5.10 -7.50
N VAL A 47 -2.42 5.83 -8.36
CA VAL A 47 -3.67 6.55 -8.00
C VAL A 47 -4.92 5.71 -8.28
N ASP A 48 -4.76 4.53 -8.91
CA ASP A 48 -5.84 3.57 -9.11
C ASP A 48 -6.10 2.81 -7.80
N TYR A 49 -7.00 3.36 -7.00
CA TYR A 49 -7.44 2.75 -5.74
C TYR A 49 -8.16 1.42 -5.96
N GLY A 50 -8.82 1.21 -7.12
CA GLY A 50 -9.47 -0.06 -7.44
C GLY A 50 -8.44 -1.19 -7.56
N GLY A 51 -7.40 -0.97 -8.38
CA GLY A 51 -6.27 -1.90 -8.53
C GLY A 51 -5.55 -2.16 -7.21
N PHE A 52 -5.29 -1.11 -6.42
CA PHE A 52 -4.68 -1.24 -5.10
C PHE A 52 -5.52 -2.13 -4.15
N LEU A 53 -6.84 -1.94 -4.09
CA LEU A 53 -7.72 -2.72 -3.22
C LEU A 53 -7.77 -4.20 -3.64
N LEU A 54 -7.70 -4.50 -4.94
CA LEU A 54 -7.56 -5.88 -5.43
C LEU A 54 -6.26 -6.53 -4.94
N SER A 55 -5.14 -5.78 -4.97
CA SER A 55 -3.88 -6.25 -4.41
C SER A 55 -3.97 -6.52 -2.91
N VAL A 56 -4.63 -5.65 -2.14
CA VAL A 56 -4.90 -5.85 -0.71
C VAL A 56 -5.72 -7.12 -0.49
N ASP A 57 -6.74 -7.36 -1.29
CA ASP A 57 -7.60 -8.54 -1.16
C ASP A 57 -6.88 -9.86 -1.46
N SER A 58 -5.94 -9.84 -2.41
CA SER A 58 -5.12 -11.00 -2.76
C SER A 58 -4.12 -11.43 -1.68
N LEU A 59 -3.82 -10.54 -0.71
CA LEU A 59 -2.88 -10.85 0.36
C LEU A 59 -3.38 -11.99 1.24
N ASN A 60 -2.50 -12.95 1.44
CA ASN A 60 -2.68 -14.07 2.36
C ASN A 60 -1.33 -14.47 2.97
N VAL A 61 -1.35 -15.36 3.95
CA VAL A 61 -0.14 -15.76 4.69
C VAL A 61 0.87 -16.56 3.86
N ASN A 62 0.46 -17.10 2.71
CA ASN A 62 1.34 -17.79 1.77
C ASN A 62 1.85 -16.85 0.66
N THR A 63 1.47 -15.56 0.67
CA THR A 63 2.01 -14.57 -0.29
C THR A 63 3.53 -14.51 -0.21
N ILE A 64 4.11 -14.73 0.98
CA ILE A 64 5.57 -14.81 1.17
C ILE A 64 5.92 -16.21 1.67
N PRO A 65 6.59 -17.03 0.85
CA PRO A 65 6.92 -18.41 1.22
C PRO A 65 7.91 -18.51 2.38
N ARG A 66 8.80 -17.52 2.51
CA ARG A 66 9.78 -17.46 3.59
C ARG A 66 9.14 -16.88 4.86
N GLY A 67 8.88 -17.74 5.83
CA GLY A 67 8.45 -17.34 7.17
C GLY A 67 9.49 -16.49 7.91
N GLY A 68 9.10 -15.98 9.08
CA GLY A 68 9.89 -15.02 9.85
C GLY A 68 9.41 -13.58 9.61
N THR A 69 10.15 -12.62 10.16
CA THR A 69 9.82 -11.20 10.09
C THR A 69 11.11 -10.40 9.92
N SER A 70 11.20 -9.62 8.84
CA SER A 70 12.31 -8.73 8.54
C SER A 70 11.81 -7.33 8.24
N ILE A 71 11.74 -6.50 9.29
CA ILE A 71 11.34 -5.09 9.17
C ILE A 71 12.35 -4.31 8.34
N SER A 72 13.63 -4.65 8.49
CA SER A 72 14.72 -3.97 7.77
C SER A 72 14.63 -4.13 6.24
N ARG A 73 14.13 -5.28 5.75
CA ARG A 73 13.89 -5.49 4.31
C ARG A 73 12.66 -4.74 3.82
N ALA A 74 11.58 -4.71 4.60
CA ALA A 74 10.38 -3.97 4.25
C ALA A 74 10.66 -2.46 4.09
N ILE A 75 11.45 -1.87 4.99
CA ILE A 75 11.85 -0.46 4.90
C ILE A 75 12.70 -0.21 3.64
N ARG A 76 13.68 -1.09 3.35
CA ARG A 76 14.53 -0.93 2.16
C ARG A 76 13.77 -1.11 0.86
N GLU A 77 12.81 -2.03 0.82
CA GLU A 77 11.92 -2.20 -0.33
C GLU A 77 11.04 -0.96 -0.52
N ALA A 78 10.56 -0.36 0.57
CA ALA A 78 9.85 0.91 0.50
C ALA A 78 10.73 2.01 -0.10
N ILE A 79 11.98 2.16 0.36
CA ILE A 79 12.92 3.15 -0.20
C ILE A 79 13.06 2.97 -1.71
N ARG A 80 13.27 1.73 -2.18
CA ARG A 80 13.41 1.40 -3.61
C ARG A 80 12.13 1.70 -4.41
N SER A 81 10.95 1.41 -3.85
CA SER A 81 9.67 1.67 -4.53
C SER A 81 9.42 3.15 -4.84
N TYR A 82 10.13 4.05 -4.17
CA TYR A 82 10.07 5.51 -4.40
C TYR A 82 11.15 6.02 -5.38
N GLU A 83 11.98 5.16 -5.97
CA GLU A 83 12.97 5.55 -6.97
C GLU A 83 12.30 5.89 -8.32
N GLY A 84 12.54 7.08 -8.87
CA GLY A 84 12.08 7.49 -10.22
C GLY A 84 11.05 8.62 -10.34
N GLY A 85 10.62 9.28 -9.25
CA GLY A 85 9.67 10.42 -9.31
C GLY A 85 10.03 11.60 -8.42
N LEU A 86 9.51 12.81 -8.70
CA LEU A 86 9.73 14.03 -7.89
C LEU A 86 9.18 13.85 -6.46
N LYS A 87 10.08 14.04 -5.49
CA LYS A 87 10.01 13.51 -4.11
C LYS A 87 9.70 14.60 -3.10
N LYS A 88 8.43 14.94 -2.86
CA LYS A 88 8.05 15.65 -1.63
C LYS A 88 6.99 14.84 -0.88
N TYR A 89 7.30 14.56 0.39
CA TYR A 89 6.54 13.76 1.36
C TYR A 89 6.44 12.26 1.02
N LYS A 90 7.54 11.52 1.24
CA LYS A 90 7.52 10.05 1.20
C LYS A 90 7.08 9.51 2.56
N VAL A 91 6.09 8.63 2.56
CA VAL A 91 5.53 8.04 3.77
C VAL A 91 5.51 6.52 3.63
N LEU A 92 5.95 5.83 4.69
CA LEU A 92 5.74 4.40 4.87
C LEU A 92 4.86 4.20 6.10
N ILE A 93 3.76 3.47 5.95
CA ILE A 93 2.98 2.99 7.09
C ILE A 93 3.33 1.52 7.28
N LEU A 94 4.05 1.23 8.36
CA LEU A 94 4.48 -0.11 8.73
C LEU A 94 3.47 -0.71 9.71
N ILE A 95 2.85 -1.82 9.34
CA ILE A 95 1.86 -2.52 10.17
C ILE A 95 2.44 -3.88 10.58
N THR A 96 2.71 -4.08 11.87
CA THR A 96 3.44 -5.26 12.35
C THR A 96 3.27 -5.50 13.85
N ASP A 97 3.58 -6.72 14.33
CA ASP A 97 3.76 -7.04 15.74
C ASP A 97 5.17 -6.69 16.26
N GLY A 98 6.04 -6.15 15.41
CA GLY A 98 7.33 -5.58 15.82
C GLY A 98 8.42 -6.59 16.12
N GLU A 99 8.10 -7.89 16.13
CA GLU A 99 9.08 -8.96 16.34
C GLU A 99 10.00 -9.08 15.13
N ASP A 100 11.13 -8.38 15.12
CA ASP A 100 12.15 -8.56 14.08
C ASP A 100 13.00 -9.80 14.40
N HIS A 101 12.96 -10.78 13.51
CA HIS A 101 13.76 -12.00 13.61
C HIS A 101 14.99 -11.95 12.72
N GLU A 102 15.05 -11.00 11.77
CA GLU A 102 16.14 -10.89 10.79
C GLU A 102 16.53 -9.43 10.48
N GLY A 103 17.71 -9.03 10.96
CA GLY A 103 18.41 -7.82 10.51
C GLY A 103 18.66 -6.78 11.60
N ASN A 104 18.73 -5.51 11.19
CA ASN A 104 18.87 -4.36 12.09
C ASN A 104 17.87 -3.27 11.65
N PRO A 105 16.68 -3.21 12.27
CA PRO A 105 15.64 -2.24 11.92
C PRO A 105 16.05 -0.80 12.16
N GLU A 106 16.88 -0.54 13.18
CA GLU A 106 17.37 0.80 13.51
C GLU A 106 18.23 1.35 12.37
N LYS A 107 19.13 0.53 11.82
CA LYS A 107 19.95 0.91 10.65
C LYS A 107 19.08 1.20 9.41
N ALA A 108 18.07 0.39 9.15
CA ALA A 108 17.15 0.63 8.04
C ALA A 108 16.32 1.92 8.24
N ALA A 109 15.95 2.25 9.48
CA ALA A 109 15.29 3.51 9.81
C ALA A 109 16.21 4.72 9.54
N GLU A 110 17.50 4.63 9.83
CA GLU A 110 18.47 5.67 9.47
C GLU A 110 18.64 5.83 7.94
N GLU A 111 18.63 4.72 7.21
CA GLU A 111 18.62 4.74 5.73
C GLU A 111 17.35 5.43 5.19
N ALA A 112 16.18 5.11 5.76
CA ALA A 112 14.91 5.75 5.40
C ALA A 112 14.92 7.26 5.68
N LYS A 113 15.45 7.68 6.83
CA LYS A 113 15.61 9.09 7.20
C LYS A 113 16.46 9.85 6.19
N LYS A 114 17.60 9.29 5.78
CA LYS A 114 18.49 9.89 4.77
C LYS A 114 17.77 10.10 3.43
N GLU A 115 16.90 9.17 3.07
CA GLU A 115 16.07 9.23 1.86
C GLU A 115 14.81 10.10 2.01
N GLY A 116 14.60 10.73 3.17
CA GLY A 116 13.42 11.55 3.45
C GLY A 116 12.11 10.76 3.56
N LEU A 117 12.20 9.45 3.83
CA LEU A 117 11.06 8.57 4.07
C LEU A 117 10.67 8.61 5.55
N LYS A 118 9.48 9.12 5.84
CA LYS A 118 8.90 9.10 7.20
C LYS A 118 8.19 7.78 7.43
N VAL A 119 8.51 7.08 8.52
CA VAL A 119 7.92 5.78 8.85
C VAL A 119 6.95 5.93 10.00
N PHE A 120 5.68 5.64 9.77
CA PHE A 120 4.64 5.52 10.80
C PHE A 120 4.46 4.06 11.13
N CYS A 121 4.54 3.71 12.41
CA CYS A 121 4.46 2.33 12.86
C CYS A 121 3.11 2.08 13.53
N ILE A 122 2.44 1.00 13.13
CA ILE A 122 1.22 0.51 13.75
C ILE A 122 1.49 -0.87 14.32
N GLY A 123 1.56 -0.93 15.65
CA GLY A 123 1.77 -2.16 16.40
C GLY A 123 0.48 -2.97 16.50
N ILE A 124 0.46 -4.23 16.03
CA ILE A 124 -0.68 -5.14 16.25
C ILE A 124 -0.32 -6.19 17.29
N GLY A 125 -1.20 -6.37 18.26
CA GLY A 125 -1.13 -7.43 19.26
C GLY A 125 -0.95 -6.89 20.67
N THR A 126 -0.61 -7.79 21.59
CA THR A 126 -0.46 -7.47 23.00
C THR A 126 0.99 -7.69 23.46
N PRO A 127 1.54 -6.83 24.36
CA PRO A 127 2.85 -7.05 24.96
C PRO A 127 2.94 -8.36 25.76
N GLU A 128 1.82 -8.82 26.34
CA GLU A 128 1.73 -10.07 27.10
C GLU A 128 1.95 -11.29 26.21
N GLY A 129 1.60 -11.17 24.93
CA GLY A 129 1.77 -12.14 23.85
C GLY A 129 0.75 -13.28 23.85
N GLU A 130 0.52 -13.82 22.65
CA GLU A 130 -0.44 -14.89 22.40
C GLU A 130 0.22 -16.06 21.66
N LEU A 131 -0.32 -17.27 21.86
CA LEU A 131 0.11 -18.46 21.13
C LEU A 131 -0.55 -18.49 19.74
N ILE A 132 0.23 -18.77 18.71
CA ILE A 132 -0.30 -18.88 17.35
C ILE A 132 -1.00 -20.23 17.20
N THR A 133 -2.25 -20.23 16.71
CA THR A 133 -2.97 -21.46 16.36
C THR A 133 -3.07 -21.62 14.85
N ILE A 134 -2.87 -22.84 14.38
CA ILE A 134 -3.09 -23.25 12.99
C ILE A 134 -4.27 -24.21 12.95
N THR A 135 -5.10 -24.07 11.91
CA THR A 135 -6.22 -24.99 11.69
C THR A 135 -5.85 -25.90 10.53
N ASP A 136 -5.81 -27.21 10.77
CA ASP A 136 -5.56 -28.20 9.73
C ASP A 136 -6.76 -28.30 8.77
N LYS A 137 -6.56 -28.89 7.58
CA LYS A 137 -7.60 -29.14 6.57
C LYS A 137 -8.79 -29.95 7.11
N LYS A 138 -8.61 -30.64 8.24
CA LYS A 138 -9.63 -31.41 8.96
C LYS A 138 -10.38 -30.60 10.04
N GLY A 139 -10.10 -29.31 10.19
CA GLY A 139 -10.74 -28.43 11.18
C GLY A 139 -10.15 -28.51 12.59
N ASN A 140 -9.11 -29.31 12.80
CA ASN A 140 -8.45 -29.43 14.11
C ASN A 140 -7.53 -28.23 14.35
N LYS A 141 -7.70 -27.57 15.51
CA LYS A 141 -6.81 -26.50 15.96
C LYS A 141 -5.59 -27.10 16.66
N SER A 142 -4.40 -26.79 16.18
CA SER A 142 -3.14 -27.07 16.87
C SER A 142 -2.34 -25.79 17.05
N PHE A 143 -1.42 -25.78 18.00
CA PHE A 143 -0.52 -24.65 18.16
C PHE A 143 0.63 -24.73 17.15
N LEU A 144 1.04 -23.59 16.61
CA LEU A 144 2.23 -23.50 15.78
C LEU A 144 3.45 -23.82 16.65
N LYS A 145 4.25 -24.78 16.17
CA LYS A 145 5.49 -25.18 16.81
C LYS A 145 6.69 -24.76 15.97
N ASP A 146 7.76 -24.37 16.63
CA ASP A 146 9.05 -24.12 15.98
C ASP A 146 9.75 -25.45 15.59
N SER A 147 10.92 -25.33 14.96
CA SER A 147 11.74 -26.49 14.56
C SER A 147 12.23 -27.35 15.74
N GLN A 148 12.11 -26.86 16.97
CA GLN A 148 12.48 -27.56 18.21
C GLN A 148 11.27 -28.18 18.92
N GLY A 149 10.06 -28.00 18.39
CA GLY A 149 8.81 -28.53 18.94
C GLY A 149 8.18 -27.65 20.03
N ASN A 150 8.74 -26.47 20.31
CA ASN A 150 8.19 -25.53 21.28
C ASN A 150 7.06 -24.72 20.68
N VAL A 151 6.06 -24.35 21.48
CA VAL A 151 4.97 -23.52 21.01
C VAL A 151 5.45 -22.09 20.79
N VAL A 152 5.18 -21.55 19.60
CA VAL A 152 5.53 -20.18 19.24
C VAL A 152 4.58 -19.20 19.94
N LYS A 153 5.15 -18.33 20.77
CA LYS A 153 4.46 -17.21 21.41
C LYS A 153 4.90 -15.90 20.75
N THR A 154 3.96 -15.19 20.13
CA THR A 154 4.20 -13.87 19.53
C THR A 154 3.83 -12.77 20.51
N ARG A 155 4.69 -11.77 20.68
CA ARG A 155 4.51 -10.59 21.53
C ARG A 155 4.69 -9.32 20.70
N LEU A 156 3.98 -8.27 21.07
CA LEU A 156 4.21 -6.96 20.47
C LEU A 156 5.51 -6.33 21.00
N ASP A 157 6.49 -6.07 20.12
CA ASP A 157 7.68 -5.26 20.47
C ASP A 157 7.45 -3.78 20.15
N GLU A 158 6.87 -3.06 21.11
CA GLU A 158 6.62 -1.62 20.98
C GLU A 158 7.91 -0.80 20.92
N THR A 159 8.99 -1.26 21.59
CA THR A 159 10.23 -0.48 21.74
C THR A 159 10.91 -0.31 20.39
N THR A 160 11.02 -1.39 19.63
CA THR A 160 11.60 -1.36 18.27
C THR A 160 10.78 -0.45 17.35
N LEU A 161 9.45 -0.56 17.38
CA LEU A 161 8.57 0.25 16.53
C LEU A 161 8.61 1.74 16.86
N GLN A 162 8.65 2.09 18.14
CA GLN A 162 8.79 3.48 18.60
C GLN A 162 10.11 4.08 18.14
N LYS A 163 11.23 3.35 18.25
CA LYS A 163 12.54 3.81 17.79
C LYS A 163 12.55 4.11 16.28
N ILE A 164 12.04 3.19 15.45
CA ILE A 164 11.97 3.38 13.99
C ILE A 164 11.16 4.65 13.65
N ALA A 165 10.00 4.81 14.29
CA ALA A 165 9.14 5.96 14.07
C ALA A 165 9.82 7.27 14.50
N LEU A 166 10.49 7.28 15.65
CA LEU A 166 11.20 8.45 16.17
C LEU A 166 12.38 8.85 15.28
N THR A 167 13.20 7.88 14.87
CA THR A 167 14.36 8.12 14.00
C THR A 167 13.98 8.82 12.70
N THR A 168 12.88 8.40 12.09
CA THR A 168 12.41 8.91 10.78
C THR A 168 11.49 10.13 10.89
N GLY A 169 11.15 10.57 12.11
CA GLY A 169 10.24 11.69 12.34
C GLY A 169 8.77 11.37 12.04
N GLY A 170 8.38 10.10 12.14
CA GLY A 170 7.01 9.61 12.08
C GLY A 170 6.36 9.50 13.46
N SER A 171 5.43 8.56 13.63
CA SER A 171 4.75 8.31 14.91
C SER A 171 4.39 6.84 15.05
N TYR A 172 4.36 6.36 16.29
CA TYR A 172 3.93 5.02 16.63
C TYR A 172 2.51 5.05 17.21
N ILE A 173 1.66 4.13 16.77
CA ILE A 173 0.33 3.89 17.33
C ILE A 173 0.16 2.40 17.58
N ARG A 174 -0.41 2.03 18.72
CA ARG A 174 -0.85 0.66 18.95
C ARG A 174 -2.26 0.46 18.40
N SER A 175 -2.45 -0.59 17.62
CA SER A 175 -3.76 -1.02 17.13
C SER A 175 -4.62 -1.49 18.31
N GLY A 176 -5.74 -0.80 18.53
CA GLY A 176 -6.75 -1.19 19.52
C GLY A 176 -7.83 -2.09 18.92
N ALA A 177 -8.62 -2.72 19.79
CA ALA A 177 -9.77 -3.53 19.37
C ALA A 177 -10.80 -2.69 18.57
N THR A 178 -11.04 -1.45 19.01
CA THR A 178 -12.04 -0.54 18.42
C THR A 178 -11.47 0.24 17.25
N GLU A 179 -10.29 0.85 17.41
CA GLU A 179 -9.63 1.67 16.38
C GLU A 179 -8.23 1.14 16.07
N PHE A 180 -7.97 0.90 14.77
CA PHE A 180 -6.70 0.34 14.31
C PHE A 180 -5.56 1.39 14.27
N GLY A 181 -5.89 2.68 14.43
CA GLY A 181 -4.92 3.78 14.44
C GLY A 181 -4.54 4.35 13.08
N LEU A 182 -4.90 3.68 11.97
CA LEU A 182 -4.68 4.18 10.60
C LEU A 182 -5.35 5.53 10.35
N ASN A 183 -6.60 5.69 10.80
CA ASN A 183 -7.35 6.94 10.65
C ASN A 183 -6.72 8.08 11.48
N LEU A 184 -6.25 7.78 12.70
CA LEU A 184 -5.54 8.77 13.53
C LEU A 184 -4.26 9.27 12.86
N ILE A 185 -3.47 8.37 12.24
CA ILE A 185 -2.30 8.78 11.44
C ILE A 185 -2.73 9.67 10.28
N TYR A 186 -3.81 9.33 9.59
CA TYR A 186 -4.33 10.15 8.50
C TYR A 186 -4.72 11.55 8.99
N GLU A 187 -5.62 11.63 9.95
CA GLU A 187 -6.21 12.90 10.41
C GLU A 187 -5.18 13.80 11.10
N GLU A 188 -4.35 13.25 11.98
CA GLU A 188 -3.46 14.07 12.78
C GLU A 188 -2.15 14.44 12.09
N LYS A 189 -1.67 13.57 11.18
CA LYS A 189 -0.30 13.66 10.63
C LYS A 189 -0.30 13.83 9.12
N LEU A 190 -1.02 12.99 8.36
CA LEU A 190 -0.94 12.99 6.89
C LEU A 190 -1.79 14.08 6.25
N SER A 191 -3.00 14.31 6.73
CA SER A 191 -3.94 15.31 6.20
C SER A 191 -3.40 16.74 6.32
N LYS A 192 -2.53 16.97 7.31
CA LYS A 192 -1.83 18.24 7.57
C LYS A 192 -0.56 18.40 6.74
N MET A 193 -0.05 17.34 6.11
CA MET A 193 1.00 17.48 5.10
C MET A 193 0.33 18.10 3.88
N GLU A 194 0.91 19.19 3.34
CA GLU A 194 0.31 19.99 2.26
C GLU A 194 -0.24 19.09 1.14
N LYS A 195 -1.58 19.00 1.06
CA LYS A 195 -2.29 18.46 -0.09
C LYS A 195 -2.03 19.41 -1.25
N ARG A 196 -1.01 19.13 -2.06
CA ARG A 196 -0.95 19.75 -3.38
C ARG A 196 -1.70 18.83 -4.32
N GLU A 197 -2.63 19.42 -5.07
CA GLU A 197 -3.30 18.81 -6.20
C GLU A 197 -2.26 18.01 -6.99
N LEU A 198 -2.30 16.69 -6.82
CA LEU A 198 -1.88 15.82 -7.88
C LEU A 198 -2.85 16.17 -9.00
N GLU A 199 -2.46 17.14 -9.84
CA GLU A 199 -2.67 17.05 -11.28
C GLU A 199 -2.04 15.71 -11.66
N SER A 200 -2.78 14.65 -11.36
CA SER A 200 -2.85 13.48 -12.16
C SER A 200 -3.08 14.02 -13.55
N LYS A 201 -1.98 14.22 -14.27
CA LYS A 201 -1.96 13.97 -15.70
C LYS A 201 -2.32 12.49 -15.83
N LEU A 202 -3.57 12.14 -15.56
CA LEU A 202 -4.36 11.34 -16.48
C LEU A 202 -4.11 12.04 -17.81
N ALA A 203 -3.03 11.66 -18.48
CA ALA A 203 -2.87 11.91 -19.88
C ALA A 203 -4.04 11.15 -20.49
N LYS A 204 -5.20 11.81 -20.54
CA LYS A 204 -6.27 11.46 -21.45
C LYS A 204 -5.59 11.52 -22.80
N HIS A 205 -5.17 10.36 -23.28
CA HIS A 205 -4.79 10.21 -24.67
C HIS A 205 -6.07 10.49 -25.43
N PHE A 206 -6.25 11.74 -25.82
CA PHE A 206 -7.27 12.10 -26.78
C PHE A 206 -6.87 11.37 -28.06
N GLU A 207 -7.61 10.32 -28.42
CA GLU A 207 -7.53 9.78 -29.77
C GLU A 207 -8.05 10.86 -30.70
N GLU A 208 -7.15 11.46 -31.48
CA GLU A 208 -7.53 12.47 -32.46
C GLU A 208 -8.30 11.82 -33.61
N ARG A 209 -9.63 11.73 -33.48
CA ARG A 209 -10.53 11.20 -34.52
C ARG A 209 -10.84 12.23 -35.62
N PHE A 210 -9.86 13.07 -35.98
CA PHE A 210 -10.02 14.08 -37.04
C PHE A 210 -10.23 13.46 -38.43
N GLN A 211 -9.94 12.17 -38.59
CA GLN A 211 -10.15 11.42 -39.82
C GLN A 211 -11.60 11.47 -40.30
N ILE A 212 -12.58 11.42 -39.38
CA ILE A 212 -14.02 11.47 -39.73
C ILE A 212 -14.42 12.84 -40.30
N PRO A 213 -14.20 13.98 -39.60
CA PRO A 213 -14.51 15.30 -40.16
C PRO A 213 -13.66 15.63 -41.39
N LEU A 214 -12.41 15.17 -41.47
CA LEU A 214 -11.55 15.37 -42.64
C LEU A 214 -12.07 14.60 -43.86
N ALA A 215 -12.51 13.35 -43.69
CA ALA A 215 -13.12 12.56 -44.76
C ALA A 215 -14.42 13.19 -45.26
N LEU A 216 -15.26 13.73 -44.36
CA LEU A 216 -16.47 14.48 -44.73
C LEU A 216 -16.14 15.74 -45.52
N ALA A 217 -15.10 16.49 -45.13
CA ALA A 217 -14.66 17.67 -45.86
C ALA A 217 -14.21 17.34 -47.29
N PHE A 218 -13.41 16.29 -47.45
CA PHE A 218 -13.03 15.81 -48.79
C PHE A 218 -14.25 15.35 -49.60
N LEU A 219 -15.19 14.64 -48.98
CA LEU A 219 -16.40 14.19 -49.67
C LEU A 219 -17.23 15.37 -50.21
N PHE A 220 -17.39 16.45 -49.44
CA PHE A 220 -18.08 17.64 -49.91
C PHE A 220 -17.30 18.38 -51.00
N LEU A 221 -15.98 18.49 -50.87
CA LEU A 221 -15.12 19.09 -51.89
C LEU A 221 -15.20 18.34 -53.23
N PHE A 222 -15.17 17.00 -53.19
CA PHE A 222 -15.36 16.19 -54.39
C PHE A 222 -16.80 16.25 -54.90
N GLY A 223 -17.79 16.35 -54.01
CA GLY A 223 -19.19 16.54 -54.38
C GLY A 223 -19.43 17.84 -55.15
N GLU A 224 -18.74 18.91 -54.79
CA GLU A 224 -18.81 20.22 -55.46
C GLU A 224 -18.40 20.13 -56.94
N LEU A 225 -17.40 19.31 -57.29
CA LEU A 225 -16.99 19.11 -58.69
C LEU A 225 -18.11 18.54 -59.58
N PHE A 226 -19.10 17.86 -58.99
CA PHE A 226 -20.26 17.32 -59.71
C PHE A 226 -21.44 18.30 -59.74
N VAL A 227 -21.39 19.41 -59.00
CA VAL A 227 -22.42 20.45 -59.03
C VAL A 227 -22.12 21.40 -60.19
N SER A 228 -22.91 21.31 -61.26
CA SER A 228 -22.75 22.14 -62.44
C SER A 228 -23.10 23.61 -62.15
N GLU A 229 -22.14 24.51 -62.26
CA GLU A 229 -22.33 25.97 -62.12
C GLU A 229 -23.13 26.64 -63.25
N ARG A 230 -23.70 25.87 -64.19
CA ARG A 230 -24.52 26.46 -65.25
C ARG A 230 -25.83 26.99 -64.68
N LYS A 231 -25.87 28.31 -64.43
CA LYS A 231 -27.13 29.08 -64.37
C LYS A 231 -27.92 28.75 -65.64
N LYS A 232 -29.05 28.05 -65.50
CA LYS A 232 -30.08 27.99 -66.53
C LYS A 232 -30.48 29.43 -66.83
N LYS A 233 -30.10 29.92 -68.03
CA LYS A 233 -30.66 31.18 -68.53
C LYS A 233 -32.17 30.97 -68.73
N PRO A 234 -33.00 31.97 -68.37
CA PRO A 234 -34.45 31.90 -68.51
C PRO A 234 -34.89 31.75 -69.96
#